data_AF-A0A7L2PW31-F1
#
_entry.id   AF-A0A7L2PW31-F1
#
_cell.length_a   1.000
_cell.length_b   1.000
_cell.length_c   1.000
_cell.angle_alpha   90.00
_cell.angle_beta   90.00
_cell.angle_gamma   90.00
#
_symmetry.space_group_name_H-M   'P 1'
#
loop_
_entity.id
_entity.type
_entity.pdbx_description
1 polymer ?
#
loop_
_entity_poly.entity_id
_entity_poly.type
_entity_poly.pdbx_seq_one_letter_code
_entity_poly.pdbx_strand_id
1 'polypeptide(L)'
;MWTFLGIASFIYVYKKCGDLMTYANKEVLLSVLVFFSLGLVLSYRYHFRGPRQRQQQKQKSHLGVLSDVLSALPLVGFFWAKPAPASQQVEQPKSRKGKREVNFSDVYLTETAPNTTLSPQYDPEIIIVGSGVLGSSLATVLSRDGRKVTVIERDLKEPDRIVGELLQPGGFNALRDLGLEDTVEGIDSQIVNGYIIHDLESKLEVEIPYPTSEDGHVASGRSFHHGQFIMGLRRAAMAEPNAKFIEGTVLQLLEEDDCVVGVQYKDKETGDTRELHAPLTVVADGLFSKFRKNLISSKVTVSSHFVGCILKDASQFKANYAELVLAKTSPVLIYKISSTETRVLVDIRGEMPKNLKEYMIETIHPQLP
;
A
#
# COMPACT_ATOMS: atom_id res chain seq x y z
N MET A 1 0.93 10.59 11.57
CA MET A 1 0.13 9.34 11.67
C MET A 1 0.11 8.49 10.38
N TRP A 2 0.35 9.03 9.18
CA TRP A 2 0.17 8.27 7.92
C TRP A 2 1.27 7.26 7.55
N THR A 3 2.48 7.35 8.12
CA THR A 3 3.58 6.41 7.84
C THR A 3 3.33 5.00 8.39
N PHE A 4 2.52 4.87 9.46
CA PHE A 4 2.25 3.58 10.12
C PHE A 4 1.02 2.86 9.58
N LEU A 5 0.11 3.60 8.92
CA LEU A 5 -1.02 3.00 8.22
C LEU A 5 -0.54 2.14 7.04
N GLY A 6 0.58 2.49 6.40
CA GLY A 6 1.16 1.71 5.29
C GLY A 6 1.60 0.31 5.71
N ILE A 7 2.29 0.18 6.85
CA ILE A 7 2.75 -1.10 7.38
C ILE A 7 1.56 -1.95 7.84
N ALA A 8 0.61 -1.35 8.58
CA ALA A 8 -0.58 -2.06 9.05
C ALA A 8 -1.49 -2.52 7.88
N SER A 9 -1.65 -1.70 6.84
CA SER A 9 -2.44 -2.04 5.65
C SER A 9 -1.76 -3.13 4.83
N PHE A 10 -0.43 -3.09 4.70
CA PHE A 10 0.33 -4.14 4.04
C PHE A 10 0.22 -5.48 4.78
N ILE A 11 0.37 -5.50 6.10
CA ILE A 11 0.21 -6.73 6.90
C ILE A 11 -1.24 -7.22 6.83
N TYR A 12 -2.24 -6.34 6.85
CA TYR A 12 -3.63 -6.78 6.67
C TYR A 12 -3.82 -7.50 5.33
N VAL A 13 -3.29 -6.95 4.23
CA VAL A 13 -3.37 -7.58 2.91
C VAL A 13 -2.50 -8.84 2.82
N TYR A 14 -1.25 -8.80 3.30
CA TYR A 14 -0.33 -9.95 3.28
C TYR A 14 -0.86 -11.11 4.12
N LYS A 15 -1.34 -10.82 5.34
CA LYS A 15 -1.92 -11.81 6.25
C LYS A 15 -3.27 -12.31 5.71
N LYS A 16 -4.10 -11.46 5.10
CA LYS A 16 -5.32 -11.93 4.41
C LYS A 16 -5.05 -12.77 3.17
N CYS A 17 -4.00 -12.47 2.39
CA CYS A 17 -3.60 -13.27 1.23
C CYS A 17 -2.95 -14.59 1.66
N GLY A 18 -2.12 -14.54 2.72
CA GLY A 18 -1.58 -15.73 3.38
C GLY A 18 -2.72 -16.60 3.91
N ASP A 19 -3.62 -16.03 4.70
CA ASP A 19 -4.81 -16.71 5.21
C ASP A 19 -5.68 -17.23 4.07
N LEU A 20 -5.90 -16.49 2.97
CA LEU A 20 -6.68 -16.98 1.82
C LEU A 20 -6.05 -18.24 1.18
N MET A 21 -4.72 -18.30 1.16
CA MET A 21 -3.97 -19.48 0.69
C MET A 21 -4.02 -20.64 1.68
N THR A 22 -4.07 -20.38 3.00
CA THR A 22 -4.21 -21.41 4.05
C THR A 22 -5.66 -21.83 4.34
N TYR A 23 -6.65 -20.99 4.04
CA TYR A 23 -8.09 -21.21 4.34
C TYR A 23 -8.86 -21.89 3.20
N ALA A 24 -8.17 -22.34 2.14
CA ALA A 24 -8.74 -23.30 1.20
C ALA A 24 -8.91 -24.65 1.92
N ASN A 25 -9.89 -24.71 2.83
CA ASN A 25 -10.34 -25.94 3.46
C ASN A 25 -10.61 -26.94 2.34
N LYS A 26 -9.88 -28.07 2.37
CA LYS A 26 -10.10 -29.19 1.44
C LYS A 26 -11.58 -29.56 1.34
N GLU A 27 -12.34 -29.37 2.42
CA GLU A 27 -13.78 -29.59 2.47
C GLU A 27 -14.61 -28.58 1.67
N VAL A 28 -14.21 -27.31 1.60
CA VAL A 28 -14.88 -26.29 0.78
C VAL A 28 -14.61 -26.56 -0.70
N LEU A 29 -13.37 -26.93 -1.04
CA LEU A 29 -13.02 -27.34 -2.41
C LEU A 29 -13.77 -28.61 -2.83
N LEU A 30 -13.88 -29.60 -1.92
CA LEU A 30 -14.68 -30.80 -2.14
C LEU A 30 -16.16 -30.46 -2.33
N SER A 31 -16.71 -29.58 -1.50
CA SER A 31 -18.11 -29.17 -1.57
C SER A 31 -18.41 -28.48 -2.91
N VAL A 32 -17.54 -27.57 -3.36
CA VAL A 32 -17.67 -26.91 -4.67
C VAL A 32 -17.64 -27.94 -5.80
N LEU A 33 -16.72 -28.91 -5.77
CA LEU A 33 -16.67 -29.99 -6.76
C LEU A 33 -17.92 -30.87 -6.76
N VAL A 34 -18.47 -31.20 -5.59
CA VAL A 34 -19.70 -31.99 -5.43
C VAL A 34 -20.91 -31.23 -5.97
N PHE A 35 -21.07 -29.95 -5.63
CA PHE A 35 -22.20 -29.15 -6.12
C PHE A 35 -22.10 -28.87 -7.61
N PHE A 36 -20.89 -28.67 -8.15
CA PHE A 36 -20.67 -28.47 -9.57
C PHE A 36 -20.96 -29.74 -10.39
N SER A 37 -20.50 -30.90 -9.92
CA SER A 37 -20.80 -32.19 -10.56
C SER A 37 -22.29 -32.56 -10.47
N LEU A 38 -22.95 -32.28 -9.35
CA LEU A 38 -24.40 -32.44 -9.21
C LEU A 38 -25.16 -31.51 -10.17
N GLY A 39 -24.73 -30.25 -10.31
CA GLY A 39 -25.30 -29.28 -11.25
C GLY A 39 -25.19 -29.75 -12.71
N LEU A 40 -24.03 -30.31 -13.10
CA LEU A 40 -23.84 -30.89 -14.44
C LEU A 40 -24.74 -32.11 -14.68
N VAL A 41 -24.90 -33.00 -13.69
CA VAL A 41 -25.79 -34.17 -13.80
C VAL A 41 -27.26 -33.75 -13.91
N LEU A 42 -27.68 -32.77 -13.12
CA LEU A 42 -29.05 -32.25 -13.17
C LEU A 42 -29.32 -31.51 -14.49
N SER A 43 -28.37 -30.71 -14.96
CA SER A 43 -28.45 -30.04 -16.26
C SER A 43 -28.50 -31.05 -17.41
N TYR A 44 -27.65 -32.07 -17.37
CA TYR A 44 -27.68 -33.17 -18.35
C TYR A 44 -29.02 -33.92 -18.32
N ARG A 45 -29.56 -34.23 -17.14
CA ARG A 45 -30.88 -34.88 -17.00
C ARG A 45 -32.03 -33.99 -17.45
N TYR A 46 -31.94 -32.69 -17.23
CA TYR A 46 -32.95 -31.74 -17.70
C TYR A 46 -32.93 -31.60 -19.21
N HIS A 47 -31.74 -31.57 -19.83
CA HIS A 47 -31.60 -31.42 -21.27
C HIS A 47 -31.81 -32.71 -22.07
N PHE A 48 -31.38 -33.86 -21.56
CA PHE A 48 -31.52 -35.15 -22.27
C PHE A 48 -32.82 -35.91 -21.97
N ARG A 49 -33.61 -35.48 -20.98
CA ARG A 49 -34.96 -36.01 -20.76
C ARG A 49 -35.97 -35.13 -21.49
N GLY A 50 -35.95 -35.23 -22.83
CA GLY A 50 -36.92 -34.60 -23.71
C GLY A 50 -38.38 -35.00 -23.42
N PRO A 51 -39.35 -34.22 -23.92
CA PRO A 51 -40.72 -34.17 -23.41
C PRO A 51 -41.54 -35.40 -23.83
N ARG A 52 -41.67 -36.37 -22.94
CA ARG A 52 -42.71 -37.41 -23.01
C ARG A 52 -43.33 -37.63 -21.64
N GLN A 53 -44.28 -36.76 -21.30
CA GLN A 53 -45.55 -37.06 -20.62
C GLN A 53 -46.23 -35.75 -20.22
N ARG A 54 -46.87 -35.09 -21.19
CA ARG A 54 -48.06 -34.29 -20.91
C ARG A 54 -49.23 -35.27 -20.86
N GLN A 55 -49.60 -35.73 -19.66
CA GLN A 55 -50.98 -36.04 -19.25
C GLN A 55 -50.98 -36.70 -17.88
N GLN A 56 -51.93 -36.27 -17.03
CA GLN A 56 -52.30 -36.82 -15.71
C GLN A 56 -51.25 -36.57 -14.59
N GLN A 57 -51.54 -36.05 -13.41
CA GLN A 57 -52.78 -35.75 -12.72
C GLN A 57 -52.44 -34.91 -11.48
N LYS A 58 -53.34 -34.01 -11.08
CA LYS A 58 -53.31 -33.26 -9.82
C LYS A 58 -53.12 -34.21 -8.62
N GLN A 59 -52.09 -34.01 -7.79
CA GLN A 59 -52.24 -34.11 -6.33
C GLN A 59 -51.11 -33.38 -5.60
N LYS A 60 -51.48 -32.44 -4.73
CA LYS A 60 -50.60 -31.71 -3.81
C LYS A 60 -50.02 -32.67 -2.77
N SER A 61 -48.72 -32.56 -2.48
CA SER A 61 -48.19 -32.81 -1.14
C SER A 61 -46.95 -31.94 -0.88
N HIS A 62 -46.82 -31.53 0.38
CA HIS A 62 -45.83 -30.61 0.94
C HIS A 62 -44.40 -31.16 0.80
N LEU A 63 -43.68 -30.81 -0.27
CA LEU A 63 -42.21 -30.95 -0.32
C LEU A 63 -41.56 -30.13 -1.46
N GLY A 64 -42.15 -28.98 -1.82
CA GLY A 64 -41.69 -28.15 -2.95
C GLY A 64 -41.03 -26.82 -2.58
N VAL A 65 -40.90 -26.50 -1.29
CA VAL A 65 -40.50 -25.14 -0.85
C VAL A 65 -38.97 -24.96 -0.80
N LEU A 66 -38.18 -26.03 -0.93
CA LEU A 66 -36.70 -25.93 -0.88
C LEU A 66 -36.03 -25.77 -2.26
N SER A 67 -36.74 -25.96 -3.38
CA SER A 67 -36.18 -25.76 -4.72
C SER A 67 -36.25 -24.31 -5.22
N ASP A 68 -37.15 -23.50 -4.67
CA ASP A 68 -37.43 -22.15 -5.20
C ASP A 68 -36.58 -21.05 -4.54
N VAL A 69 -35.82 -21.37 -3.49
CA VAL A 69 -34.94 -20.41 -2.80
C VAL A 69 -33.54 -20.34 -3.44
N LEU A 70 -33.10 -21.41 -4.12
CA LEU A 70 -31.77 -21.46 -4.74
C LEU A 70 -31.70 -20.80 -6.13
N SER A 71 -32.84 -20.43 -6.71
CA SER A 71 -32.91 -19.78 -8.04
C SER A 71 -32.98 -18.24 -7.98
N ALA A 72 -32.92 -17.62 -6.80
CA ALA A 72 -33.13 -16.18 -6.61
C ALA A 72 -31.87 -15.38 -6.22
N LEU A 73 -30.66 -15.92 -6.41
CA LEU A 73 -29.42 -15.18 -6.18
C LEU A 73 -28.92 -14.52 -7.49
N PRO A 74 -28.71 -13.19 -7.52
CA PRO A 74 -28.36 -12.47 -8.73
C PRO A 74 -26.84 -12.41 -8.90
N LEU A 75 -26.27 -13.26 -9.75
CA LEU A 75 -24.90 -13.04 -10.24
C LEU A 75 -24.79 -13.39 -11.74
N VAL A 76 -24.35 -12.38 -12.49
CA VAL A 76 -23.80 -12.38 -13.87
C VAL A 76 -24.83 -12.32 -15.02
N GLY A 77 -24.84 -11.18 -15.71
CA GLY A 77 -25.53 -11.04 -17.01
C GLY A 77 -25.48 -9.63 -17.59
N PHE A 78 -24.28 -9.10 -17.89
CA PHE A 78 -24.16 -7.84 -18.66
C PHE A 78 -23.03 -7.92 -19.70
N PHE A 79 -23.10 -8.88 -20.62
CA PHE A 79 -22.38 -8.82 -21.90
C PHE A 79 -23.09 -9.69 -22.95
N TRP A 80 -23.92 -9.07 -23.79
CA TRP A 80 -24.04 -9.27 -25.25
C TRP A 80 -25.42 -8.81 -25.75
N ALA A 81 -25.44 -7.72 -26.53
CA ALA A 81 -26.50 -7.44 -27.48
C ALA A 81 -25.86 -7.35 -28.87
N LYS A 82 -26.27 -8.24 -29.78
CA LYS A 82 -26.01 -8.12 -31.22
C LYS A 82 -27.15 -7.36 -31.90
N PRO A 83 -26.91 -6.67 -33.03
CA PRO A 83 -27.85 -5.73 -33.63
C PRO A 83 -28.69 -6.33 -34.78
N ALA A 84 -29.77 -5.64 -35.13
CA ALA A 84 -30.60 -5.87 -36.32
C ALA A 84 -30.86 -4.54 -37.09
N PRO A 85 -31.22 -4.58 -38.39
CA PRO A 85 -30.75 -3.62 -39.40
C PRO A 85 -31.83 -2.66 -39.96
N ALA A 86 -31.38 -1.56 -40.60
CA ALA A 86 -31.93 -0.88 -41.80
C ALA A 86 -31.42 0.59 -41.84
N SER A 87 -30.45 0.92 -42.70
CA SER A 87 -30.59 1.62 -44.00
C SER A 87 -31.05 3.09 -43.93
N GLN A 88 -30.14 4.03 -44.23
CA GLN A 88 -30.30 5.05 -45.27
C GLN A 88 -28.97 5.80 -45.54
N GLN A 89 -28.80 6.20 -46.80
CA GLN A 89 -27.60 6.75 -47.43
C GLN A 89 -27.28 8.18 -46.96
N VAL A 90 -26.02 8.61 -47.10
CA VAL A 90 -25.56 9.71 -48.00
C VAL A 90 -24.11 10.14 -47.69
N GLU A 91 -23.30 10.12 -48.76
CA GLU A 91 -22.09 10.90 -49.11
C GLU A 91 -20.74 10.84 -48.34
N GLN A 92 -19.68 10.56 -49.11
CA GLN A 92 -18.27 10.82 -48.81
C GLN A 92 -17.86 12.26 -49.21
N PRO A 93 -16.68 12.74 -48.76
CA PRO A 93 -15.56 12.79 -49.72
C PRO A 93 -14.14 12.45 -49.17
N LYS A 94 -13.41 11.68 -50.00
CA LYS A 94 -12.00 11.79 -50.46
C LYS A 94 -10.82 11.88 -49.47
N SER A 95 -10.08 10.77 -49.45
CA SER A 95 -8.62 10.58 -49.68
C SER A 95 -7.55 11.42 -48.96
N ARG A 96 -6.59 10.72 -48.32
CA ARG A 96 -5.16 10.80 -48.70
C ARG A 96 -4.39 9.55 -48.27
N LYS A 97 -3.71 8.95 -49.26
CA LYS A 97 -2.79 7.80 -49.18
C LYS A 97 -1.45 8.21 -48.56
N GLY A 98 -0.85 7.29 -47.81
CA GLY A 98 0.56 7.30 -47.45
C GLY A 98 1.03 5.89 -47.13
N LYS A 99 1.31 5.09 -48.18
CA LYS A 99 1.99 3.78 -48.09
C LYS A 99 3.48 4.02 -47.80
N ARG A 100 4.06 3.25 -46.88
CA ARG A 100 5.49 2.94 -46.89
C ARG A 100 5.64 1.42 -46.71
N GLU A 101 5.95 0.75 -47.82
CA GLU A 101 6.35 -0.66 -47.89
C GLU A 101 7.77 -0.79 -47.35
N VAL A 102 8.00 -1.82 -46.53
CA VAL A 102 9.34 -2.40 -46.32
C VAL A 102 9.18 -3.91 -46.47
N ASN A 103 9.80 -4.44 -47.52
CA ASN A 103 9.97 -5.86 -47.79
C ASN A 103 11.00 -6.46 -46.82
N PHE A 104 10.72 -7.65 -46.30
CA PHE A 104 11.75 -8.65 -46.03
C PHE A 104 11.17 -10.03 -46.31
N SER A 105 11.81 -10.72 -47.27
CA SER A 105 11.44 -12.04 -47.77
C SER A 105 12.27 -13.14 -47.07
N ASP A 106 11.65 -14.32 -47.02
CA ASP A 106 12.20 -15.69 -46.94
C ASP A 106 12.90 -16.12 -45.63
N VAL A 107 12.21 -16.85 -44.74
CA VAL A 107 11.90 -18.30 -44.75
C VAL A 107 13.16 -19.18 -44.66
N TYR A 108 13.40 -19.68 -43.44
CA TYR A 108 13.94 -21.02 -43.20
C TYR A 108 13.01 -21.74 -42.22
N LEU A 109 12.38 -22.81 -42.68
CA LEU A 109 11.69 -23.80 -41.86
C LEU A 109 12.72 -24.84 -41.41
N THR A 110 12.83 -25.09 -40.11
CA THR A 110 13.24 -26.39 -39.57
C THR A 110 12.78 -26.55 -38.12
N GLU A 111 12.02 -27.63 -37.92
CA GLU A 111 11.82 -28.42 -36.69
C GLU A 111 11.01 -27.84 -35.51
N THR A 112 9.81 -28.41 -35.40
CA THR A 112 8.88 -28.39 -34.27
C THR A 112 9.49 -29.02 -33.01
N ALA A 113 9.90 -28.17 -32.07
CA ALA A 113 9.97 -28.50 -30.64
C ALA A 113 8.70 -27.98 -29.94
N PRO A 114 8.15 -28.67 -28.92
CA PRO A 114 6.99 -28.19 -28.21
C PRO A 114 7.36 -26.90 -27.45
N ASN A 115 6.80 -25.77 -27.90
CA ASN A 115 6.83 -24.49 -27.21
C ASN A 115 6.16 -24.65 -25.84
N THR A 116 6.97 -25.00 -24.83
CA THR A 116 6.69 -24.59 -23.47
C THR A 116 7.05 -23.11 -23.46
N THR A 117 6.05 -22.24 -23.63
CA THR A 117 6.21 -20.79 -23.49
C THR A 117 6.68 -20.53 -22.05
N LEU A 118 7.99 -20.47 -21.86
CA LEU A 118 8.60 -19.94 -20.65
C LEU A 118 8.04 -18.53 -20.50
N SER A 119 7.35 -18.26 -19.39
CA SER A 119 6.99 -16.89 -19.01
C SER A 119 8.24 -16.02 -19.13
N PRO A 120 8.14 -14.80 -19.72
CA PRO A 120 9.30 -13.91 -19.82
C PRO A 120 9.97 -13.81 -18.45
N GLN A 121 11.24 -14.18 -18.38
CA GLN A 121 12.01 -14.06 -17.14
C GLN A 121 12.38 -12.59 -16.99
N TYR A 122 11.52 -11.82 -16.33
CA TYR A 122 11.82 -10.45 -15.99
C TYR A 122 12.92 -10.41 -14.92
N ASP A 123 13.91 -9.54 -15.13
CA ASP A 123 14.92 -9.22 -14.14
C ASP A 123 14.99 -7.68 -14.03
N PRO A 124 14.36 -7.07 -13.01
CA PRO A 124 13.78 -7.67 -11.79
C PRO A 124 12.35 -8.24 -11.95
N GLU A 125 11.89 -9.01 -10.96
CA GLU A 125 10.48 -9.40 -10.83
C GLU A 125 9.61 -8.26 -10.28
N ILE A 126 10.19 -7.39 -9.45
CA ILE A 126 9.45 -6.30 -8.79
C ILE A 126 10.29 -5.02 -8.82
N ILE A 127 9.66 -3.93 -9.27
CA ILE A 127 10.22 -2.57 -9.17
C ILE A 127 9.52 -1.84 -8.03
N ILE A 128 10.29 -1.21 -7.14
CA ILE A 128 9.76 -0.36 -6.07
C ILE A 128 10.24 1.07 -6.31
N VAL A 129 9.29 1.99 -6.46
CA VAL A 129 9.55 3.42 -6.65
C VAL A 129 9.55 4.13 -5.29
N GLY A 130 10.73 4.50 -4.79
CA GLY A 130 10.94 5.14 -3.50
C GLY A 130 11.35 4.15 -2.41
N SER A 131 12.37 4.52 -1.62
CA SER A 131 12.95 3.76 -0.51
C SER A 131 12.70 4.44 0.84
N GLY A 132 11.45 4.89 1.04
CA GLY A 132 10.96 5.35 2.34
C GLY A 132 10.58 4.18 3.25
N VAL A 133 9.77 4.46 4.27
CA VAL A 133 9.26 3.45 5.22
C VAL A 133 8.66 2.23 4.51
N LEU A 134 7.73 2.45 3.56
CA LEU A 134 7.09 1.37 2.81
C LEU A 134 8.07 0.64 1.90
N GLY A 135 8.80 1.38 1.05
CA GLY A 135 9.64 0.79 0.02
C GLY A 135 10.77 -0.06 0.56
N SER A 136 11.48 0.41 1.60
CA SER A 136 12.59 -0.34 2.20
C SER A 136 12.13 -1.56 2.99
N SER A 137 11.05 -1.43 3.76
CA SER A 137 10.49 -2.58 4.50
C SER A 137 9.99 -3.65 3.53
N LEU A 138 9.26 -3.24 2.49
CA LEU A 138 8.74 -4.14 1.47
C LEU A 138 9.85 -4.81 0.65
N ALA A 139 10.88 -4.06 0.26
CA ALA A 139 12.03 -4.61 -0.46
C ALA A 139 12.72 -5.70 0.36
N THR A 140 12.91 -5.48 1.66
CA THR A 140 13.54 -6.47 2.55
C THR A 140 12.73 -7.76 2.58
N VAL A 141 11.44 -7.66 2.89
CA VAL A 141 10.56 -8.83 3.06
C VAL A 141 10.41 -9.61 1.75
N LEU A 142 10.17 -8.93 0.62
CA LEU A 142 10.04 -9.59 -0.67
C LEU A 142 11.34 -10.26 -1.12
N SER A 143 12.49 -9.66 -0.81
CA SER A 143 13.79 -10.24 -1.15
C SER A 143 14.08 -11.50 -0.33
N ARG A 144 13.72 -11.50 0.96
CA ARG A 144 13.75 -12.68 1.84
C ARG A 144 12.81 -13.79 1.37
N ASP A 145 11.65 -13.42 0.83
CA ASP A 145 10.70 -14.34 0.21
C ASP A 145 11.18 -14.85 -1.18
N GLY A 146 12.40 -14.51 -1.59
CA GLY A 146 13.05 -15.04 -2.79
C GLY A 146 12.80 -14.25 -4.08
N ARG A 147 12.18 -13.06 -4.01
CA ARG A 147 11.90 -12.23 -5.19
C ARG A 147 13.08 -11.36 -5.56
N LYS A 148 13.37 -11.23 -6.86
CA LYS A 148 14.31 -10.23 -7.39
C LYS A 148 13.67 -8.85 -7.38
N VAL A 149 14.11 -7.99 -6.46
CA VAL A 149 13.56 -6.65 -6.25
C VAL A 149 14.56 -5.59 -6.70
N THR A 150 14.14 -4.62 -7.50
CA THR A 150 14.91 -3.39 -7.71
C THR A 150 14.18 -2.19 -7.12
N VAL A 151 14.86 -1.44 -6.26
CA VAL A 151 14.38 -0.22 -5.64
C VAL A 151 15.04 0.99 -6.29
N ILE A 152 14.25 1.99 -6.70
CA ILE A 152 14.75 3.23 -7.27
C ILE A 152 14.44 4.38 -6.31
N GLU A 153 15.47 5.07 -5.83
CA GLU A 153 15.36 6.19 -4.89
C GLU A 153 16.11 7.42 -5.39
N ARG A 154 15.50 8.60 -5.27
CA ARG A 154 16.11 9.86 -5.72
C ARG A 154 17.34 10.27 -4.91
N ASP A 155 17.35 9.98 -3.61
CA ASP A 155 18.45 10.26 -2.70
C ASP A 155 18.58 9.18 -1.62
N LEU A 156 19.67 8.42 -1.69
CA LEU A 156 19.97 7.33 -0.75
C LEU A 156 20.63 7.82 0.54
N LYS A 157 20.96 9.12 0.63
CA LYS A 157 21.44 9.74 1.87
C LYS A 157 20.36 9.81 2.93
N GLU A 158 20.79 10.03 4.17
CA GLU A 158 19.91 10.19 5.32
C GLU A 158 18.94 11.37 5.12
N PRO A 159 17.61 11.15 5.17
CA PRO A 159 16.65 12.23 5.01
C PRO A 159 16.49 13.05 6.29
N ASP A 160 16.65 14.36 6.19
CA ASP A 160 16.29 15.31 7.25
C ASP A 160 14.83 15.75 7.12
N ARG A 161 13.96 15.24 8.00
CA ARG A 161 12.51 15.49 7.98
C ARG A 161 11.90 15.42 9.39
N ILE A 162 10.85 16.22 9.60
CA ILE A 162 10.06 16.25 10.85
C ILE A 162 8.92 15.22 10.90
N VAL A 163 8.82 14.31 9.93
CA VAL A 163 7.72 13.35 9.81
C VAL A 163 8.17 11.95 10.17
N GLY A 164 7.27 11.14 10.74
CA GLY A 164 7.53 9.72 10.95
C GLY A 164 8.59 9.42 12.02
N GLU A 165 8.64 10.27 13.07
CA GLU A 165 9.58 10.17 14.19
C GLU A 165 9.03 9.40 15.41
N LEU A 166 7.77 8.94 15.38
CA LEU A 166 7.13 8.21 16.49
C LEU A 166 6.32 6.99 15.98
N LEU A 167 6.91 5.81 16.08
CA LEU A 167 6.34 4.50 15.78
C LEU A 167 5.44 4.03 16.94
N GLN A 168 4.14 3.94 16.65
CA GLN A 168 3.14 3.44 17.60
C GLN A 168 3.40 1.96 17.96
N PRO A 169 2.93 1.47 19.13
CA PRO A 169 3.14 0.09 19.56
C PRO A 169 2.78 -0.96 18.51
N GLY A 170 1.62 -0.83 17.86
CA GLY A 170 1.20 -1.74 16.80
C GLY A 170 2.11 -1.70 15.57
N GLY A 171 2.67 -0.53 15.24
CA GLY A 171 3.65 -0.40 14.17
C GLY A 171 4.99 -1.03 14.54
N PHE A 172 5.41 -0.94 15.80
CA PHE A 172 6.63 -1.58 16.27
C PHE A 172 6.47 -3.11 16.29
N ASN A 173 5.35 -3.64 16.77
CA ASN A 173 5.04 -5.06 16.70
C ASN A 173 5.03 -5.58 15.25
N ALA A 174 4.43 -4.82 14.33
CA ALA A 174 4.48 -5.13 12.90
C ALA A 174 5.91 -5.20 12.36
N LEU A 175 6.80 -4.32 12.82
CA LEU A 175 8.22 -4.34 12.45
C LEU A 175 8.92 -5.61 12.97
N ARG A 176 8.58 -6.05 14.20
CA ARG A 176 9.05 -7.32 14.78
C ARG A 176 8.58 -8.52 13.97
N ASP A 177 7.30 -8.56 13.62
CA ASP A 177 6.70 -9.65 12.82
C ASP A 177 7.39 -9.80 11.44
N LEU A 178 7.90 -8.70 10.88
CA LEU A 178 8.65 -8.67 9.61
C LEU A 178 10.15 -8.98 9.79
N GLY A 179 10.63 -9.19 11.01
CA GLY A 179 12.05 -9.38 11.33
C GLY A 179 12.89 -8.13 11.04
N LEU A 180 12.36 -6.95 11.34
CA LEU A 180 12.98 -5.65 11.09
C LEU A 180 13.16 -4.82 12.38
N GLU A 181 12.96 -5.42 13.55
CA GLU A 181 13.02 -4.73 14.85
C GLU A 181 14.37 -4.06 15.11
N ASP A 182 15.48 -4.67 14.68
CA ASP A 182 16.83 -4.13 14.80
C ASP A 182 17.02 -2.78 14.07
N THR A 183 16.11 -2.41 13.16
CA THR A 183 16.20 -1.14 12.43
C THR A 183 15.90 0.09 13.27
N VAL A 184 15.36 -0.08 14.48
CA VAL A 184 15.21 0.99 15.49
C VAL A 184 16.20 0.88 16.65
N GLU A 185 17.10 -0.10 16.61
CA GLU A 185 18.16 -0.29 17.60
C GLU A 185 19.44 0.45 17.18
N GLY A 186 20.22 0.94 18.16
CA GLY A 186 21.48 1.64 17.91
C GLY A 186 21.35 3.05 17.28
N ILE A 187 20.14 3.61 17.24
CA ILE A 187 19.85 4.96 16.68
C ILE A 187 19.38 5.95 17.77
N ASP A 188 19.76 5.72 19.03
CA ASP A 188 19.30 6.49 20.19
C ASP A 188 17.76 6.64 20.25
N SER A 189 17.05 5.58 19.84
CA SER A 189 15.59 5.57 19.88
C SER A 189 15.08 5.59 21.33
N GLN A 190 13.98 6.28 21.54
CA GLN A 190 13.37 6.48 22.85
C GLN A 190 12.15 5.57 22.98
N ILE A 191 12.01 4.95 24.15
CA ILE A 191 10.84 4.14 24.48
C ILE A 191 9.67 5.09 24.83
N VAL A 192 8.48 4.80 24.29
CA VAL A 192 7.26 5.56 24.60
C VAL A 192 6.21 4.61 25.18
N ASN A 193 5.83 4.84 26.44
CA ASN A 193 4.92 4.02 27.23
C ASN A 193 3.50 4.59 27.31
N GLY A 194 3.26 5.77 26.75
CA GLY A 194 1.95 6.41 26.74
C GLY A 194 2.04 7.90 26.43
N TYR A 195 0.93 8.60 26.72
CA TYR A 195 0.82 10.05 26.57
C TYR A 195 0.36 10.73 27.86
N ILE A 196 0.83 11.96 28.07
CA ILE A 196 0.18 12.91 28.96
C ILE A 196 -0.61 13.89 28.10
N ILE A 197 -1.89 14.07 28.40
CA ILE A 197 -2.73 15.09 27.76
C ILE A 197 -2.84 16.27 28.71
N HIS A 198 -2.36 17.43 28.28
CA HIS A 198 -2.49 18.69 29.02
C HIS A 198 -3.69 19.46 28.47
N ASP A 199 -4.73 19.64 29.28
CA ASP A 199 -5.86 20.51 28.94
C ASP A 199 -5.72 21.88 29.61
N LEU A 200 -5.44 22.90 28.81
CA LEU A 200 -5.22 24.25 29.32
C LEU A 200 -6.49 24.94 29.80
N GLU A 201 -7.67 24.51 29.32
CA GLU A 201 -8.93 25.12 29.73
C GLU A 201 -9.29 24.71 31.16
N SER A 202 -9.27 23.39 31.44
CA SER A 202 -9.54 22.86 32.78
C SER A 202 -8.34 22.89 33.72
N LYS A 203 -7.12 23.07 33.18
CA LYS A 203 -5.84 22.95 33.90
C LYS A 203 -5.66 21.57 34.54
N LEU A 204 -6.02 20.54 33.78
CA LEU A 204 -5.89 19.14 34.19
C LEU A 204 -4.98 18.39 33.24
N GLU A 205 -4.26 17.42 33.79
CA GLU A 205 -3.48 16.45 33.05
C GLU A 205 -4.13 15.06 33.12
N VAL A 206 -4.21 14.38 31.98
CA VAL A 206 -4.69 13.00 31.89
C VAL A 206 -3.58 12.10 31.40
N GLU A 207 -3.24 11.09 32.19
CA GLU A 207 -2.34 10.03 31.78
C GLU A 207 -3.07 8.99 30.93
N ILE A 208 -2.53 8.72 29.75
CA ILE A 208 -2.99 7.68 28.83
C ILE A 208 -1.86 6.64 28.70
N PRO A 209 -1.80 5.64 29.60
CA PRO A 209 -0.81 4.57 29.49
C PRO A 209 -1.12 3.68 28.31
N TYR A 210 -0.09 3.17 27.63
CA TYR A 210 -0.27 2.09 26.67
C TYR A 210 -0.63 0.78 27.38
N PRO A 211 -1.31 -0.15 26.68
CA PRO A 211 -1.68 -1.44 27.24
C PRO A 211 -0.46 -2.20 27.77
N THR A 212 -0.64 -2.82 28.94
CA THR A 212 0.34 -3.74 29.52
C THR A 212 -0.20 -5.15 29.40
N SER A 213 0.61 -6.09 28.93
CA SER A 213 0.24 -7.51 28.85
C SER A 213 0.22 -8.15 30.24
N GLU A 214 -0.37 -9.34 30.35
CA GLU A 214 -0.54 -10.06 31.63
C GLU A 214 0.80 -10.38 32.33
N ASP A 215 1.87 -10.52 31.57
CA ASP A 215 3.24 -10.74 32.04
C ASP A 215 3.98 -9.44 32.44
N GLY A 216 3.28 -8.29 32.42
CA GLY A 216 3.81 -7.00 32.87
C GLY A 216 4.60 -6.21 31.83
N HIS A 217 4.67 -6.68 30.57
CA HIS A 217 5.31 -5.93 29.49
C HIS A 217 4.39 -4.84 28.94
N VAL A 218 4.88 -3.60 28.91
CA VAL A 218 4.16 -2.50 28.26
C VAL A 218 4.33 -2.65 26.75
N ALA A 219 3.21 -2.56 26.01
CA ALA A 219 3.24 -2.45 24.56
C ALA A 219 3.71 -1.04 24.17
N SER A 220 5.02 -0.82 24.26
CA SER A 220 5.62 0.49 24.05
C SER A 220 5.85 0.82 22.57
N GLY A 221 5.71 2.09 22.23
CA GLY A 221 6.17 2.65 20.97
C GLY A 221 7.68 2.94 20.97
N ARG A 222 8.15 3.51 19.86
CA ARG A 222 9.51 4.01 19.69
C ARG A 222 9.49 5.38 19.02
N SER A 223 10.23 6.34 19.53
CA SER A 223 10.53 7.58 18.81
C SER A 223 12.01 7.71 18.50
N PHE A 224 12.34 8.42 17.42
CA PHE A 224 13.69 8.48 16.88
C PHE A 224 13.82 9.59 15.84
N HIS A 225 15.05 9.93 15.45
CA HIS A 225 15.28 10.70 14.23
C HIS A 225 14.83 9.89 13.01
N HIS A 226 13.93 10.48 12.21
CA HIS A 226 13.37 9.79 11.04
C HIS A 226 14.45 9.32 10.06
N GLY A 227 15.47 10.15 9.83
CA GLY A 227 16.59 9.83 8.95
C GLY A 227 17.28 8.53 9.32
N GLN A 228 17.64 8.39 10.59
CA GLN A 228 18.32 7.21 11.12
C GLN A 228 17.49 5.94 10.96
N PHE A 229 16.18 6.01 11.22
CA PHE A 229 15.27 4.88 10.98
C PHE A 229 15.20 4.48 9.51
N ILE A 230 15.09 5.45 8.60
CA ILE A 230 15.11 5.18 7.15
C ILE A 230 16.43 4.53 6.72
N MET A 231 17.56 4.99 7.25
CA MET A 231 18.85 4.38 6.96
C MET A 231 18.97 2.97 7.54
N GLY A 232 18.37 2.70 8.70
CA GLY A 232 18.22 1.35 9.26
C GLY A 232 17.45 0.42 8.32
N LEU A 233 16.28 0.84 7.86
CA LEU A 233 15.46 0.08 6.91
C LEU A 233 16.17 -0.16 5.56
N ARG A 234 16.84 0.87 5.02
CA ARG A 234 17.61 0.74 3.77
C ARG A 234 18.77 -0.23 3.93
N ARG A 235 19.47 -0.20 5.06
CA ARG A 235 20.57 -1.13 5.36
C ARG A 235 20.07 -2.57 5.41
N ALA A 236 18.94 -2.82 6.07
CA ALA A 236 18.33 -4.14 6.11
C ALA A 236 17.98 -4.64 4.69
N ALA A 237 17.37 -3.79 3.87
CA ALA A 237 17.02 -4.15 2.50
C ALA A 237 18.25 -4.38 1.61
N MET A 238 19.27 -3.52 1.68
CA MET A 238 20.50 -3.63 0.89
C MET A 238 21.37 -4.83 1.26
N ALA A 239 21.19 -5.39 2.46
CA ALA A 239 21.86 -6.62 2.88
C ALA A 239 21.27 -7.89 2.24
N GLU A 240 20.06 -7.80 1.68
CA GLU A 240 19.41 -8.94 1.03
C GLU A 240 20.01 -9.20 -0.37
N PRO A 241 20.38 -10.45 -0.70
CA PRO A 241 21.06 -10.76 -1.96
C PRO A 241 20.18 -10.54 -3.20
N ASN A 242 18.86 -10.58 -3.04
CA ASN A 242 17.89 -10.38 -4.12
C ASN A 242 17.42 -8.92 -4.26
N ALA A 243 17.95 -7.99 -3.45
CA ALA A 243 17.62 -6.58 -3.51
C ALA A 243 18.70 -5.78 -4.24
N LYS A 244 18.31 -5.06 -5.29
CA LYS A 244 19.15 -4.09 -5.98
C LYS A 244 18.65 -2.67 -5.72
N PHE A 245 19.56 -1.76 -5.38
CA PHE A 245 19.24 -0.35 -5.21
C PHE A 245 19.85 0.48 -6.32
N ILE A 246 19.06 1.39 -6.88
CA ILE A 246 19.47 2.37 -7.88
C ILE A 246 19.18 3.76 -7.32
N GLU A 247 20.21 4.61 -7.31
CA GLU A 247 19.99 6.02 -7.03
C GLU A 247 19.57 6.73 -8.32
N GLY A 248 18.32 7.15 -8.38
CA GLY A 248 17.71 7.71 -9.59
C GLY A 248 16.30 8.25 -9.34
N THR A 249 15.82 9.07 -10.25
CA THR A 249 14.47 9.64 -10.17
C THR A 249 13.57 9.00 -11.21
N VAL A 250 12.55 8.26 -10.77
CA VAL A 250 11.51 7.76 -11.68
C VAL A 250 10.72 8.92 -12.26
N LEU A 251 10.57 8.93 -13.58
CA LEU A 251 9.93 9.99 -14.34
C LEU A 251 8.52 9.60 -14.78
N GLN A 252 8.36 8.36 -15.25
CA GLN A 252 7.13 7.86 -15.84
C GLN A 252 6.93 6.36 -15.53
N LEU A 253 5.67 5.93 -15.50
CA LEU A 253 5.31 4.52 -15.56
C LEU A 253 5.21 4.13 -17.03
N LEU A 254 5.77 2.98 -17.40
CA LEU A 254 5.64 2.42 -18.74
C LEU A 254 4.36 1.62 -18.79
N GLU A 255 3.51 1.89 -19.78
CA GLU A 255 2.19 1.28 -19.91
C GLU A 255 2.00 0.71 -21.32
N GLU A 256 1.55 -0.54 -21.40
CA GLU A 256 1.17 -1.24 -22.63
C GLU A 256 -0.22 -1.85 -22.42
N ASP A 257 -1.16 -1.58 -23.32
CA ASP A 257 -2.55 -2.07 -23.25
C ASP A 257 -3.21 -1.85 -21.86
N ASP A 258 -3.09 -0.62 -21.33
CA ASP A 258 -3.56 -0.21 -20.00
C ASP A 258 -2.94 -0.99 -18.82
N CYS A 259 -1.83 -1.70 -19.05
CA CYS A 259 -1.09 -2.44 -18.04
C CYS A 259 0.27 -1.79 -17.78
N VAL A 260 0.61 -1.55 -16.50
CA VAL A 260 1.95 -1.07 -16.13
C VAL A 260 2.97 -2.20 -16.31
N VAL A 261 3.93 -2.00 -17.21
CA VAL A 261 4.98 -2.97 -17.55
C VAL A 261 6.36 -2.60 -17.00
N GLY A 262 6.50 -1.40 -16.42
CA GLY A 262 7.78 -0.93 -15.89
C GLY A 262 7.82 0.55 -15.57
N VAL A 263 9.03 1.09 -15.53
CA VAL A 263 9.30 2.50 -15.25
C VAL A 263 10.40 3.05 -16.14
N GLN A 264 10.28 4.34 -16.46
CA GLN A 264 11.37 5.14 -16.98
C GLN A 264 11.96 5.99 -15.86
N TYR A 265 13.27 5.96 -15.67
CA TYR A 265 13.96 6.71 -14.62
C TYR A 265 15.22 7.40 -15.14
N LYS A 266 15.60 8.48 -14.46
CA LYS A 266 16.88 9.16 -14.68
C LYS A 266 17.89 8.67 -13.65
N ASP A 267 18.96 8.03 -14.10
CA ASP A 267 20.08 7.59 -13.27
C ASP A 267 20.81 8.81 -12.67
N LYS A 268 21.13 8.78 -11.36
CA LYS A 268 21.77 9.93 -10.70
C LYS A 268 23.26 10.04 -11.02
N GLU A 269 23.94 8.91 -11.22
CA GLU A 269 25.38 8.88 -11.47
C GLU A 269 25.68 9.27 -12.92
N THR A 270 25.00 8.64 -13.89
CA THR A 270 25.28 8.88 -15.31
C THR A 270 24.45 10.02 -15.90
N GLY A 271 23.31 10.33 -15.30
CA GLY A 271 22.35 11.31 -15.83
C GLY A 271 21.50 10.78 -16.99
N ASP A 272 21.68 9.52 -17.40
CA ASP A 272 20.93 8.91 -18.50
C ASP A 272 19.49 8.63 -18.11
N THR A 273 18.60 8.74 -19.08
CA THR A 273 17.24 8.19 -18.98
C THR A 273 17.27 6.73 -19.40
N ARG A 274 16.78 5.84 -18.53
CA ARG A 274 16.74 4.39 -18.73
C ARG A 274 15.34 3.85 -18.45
N GLU A 275 15.06 2.69 -19.01
CA GLU A 275 13.82 1.96 -18.78
C GLU A 275 14.12 0.66 -18.03
N LEU A 276 13.20 0.27 -17.15
CA LEU A 276 13.27 -0.98 -16.41
C LEU A 276 11.89 -1.62 -16.41
N HIS A 277 11.82 -2.87 -16.81
CA HIS A 277 10.57 -3.62 -16.94
C HIS A 277 10.46 -4.67 -15.85
N ALA A 278 9.24 -4.85 -15.33
CA ALA A 278 8.91 -5.87 -14.35
C ALA A 278 7.41 -6.16 -14.39
N PRO A 279 6.98 -7.39 -14.05
CA PRO A 279 5.57 -7.75 -14.02
C PRO A 279 4.80 -7.04 -12.88
N LEU A 280 5.51 -6.48 -11.88
CA LEU A 280 4.91 -5.69 -10.81
C LEU A 280 5.75 -4.44 -10.52
N THR A 281 5.09 -3.29 -10.55
CA THR A 281 5.66 -2.01 -10.09
C THR A 281 4.89 -1.50 -8.87
N VAL A 282 5.59 -1.27 -7.77
CA VAL A 282 5.05 -0.71 -6.53
C VAL A 282 5.43 0.76 -6.41
N VAL A 283 4.45 1.65 -6.48
CA VAL A 283 4.67 3.09 -6.28
C VAL A 283 4.61 3.43 -4.79
N ALA A 284 5.74 3.81 -4.21
CA ALA A 284 5.91 4.12 -2.79
C ALA A 284 6.61 5.50 -2.56
N ASP A 285 6.37 6.47 -3.45
CA ASP A 285 7.04 7.79 -3.51
C ASP A 285 6.48 8.85 -2.53
N GLY A 286 5.61 8.43 -1.60
CA GLY A 286 5.25 9.20 -0.41
C GLY A 286 4.14 10.25 -0.60
N LEU A 287 4.07 11.20 0.36
CA LEU A 287 2.96 12.15 0.47
C LEU A 287 2.84 13.11 -0.73
N PHE A 288 3.94 13.38 -1.44
CA PHE A 288 4.00 14.23 -2.64
C PHE A 288 4.14 13.40 -3.92
N SER A 289 3.53 12.21 -3.93
CA SER A 289 3.57 11.29 -5.06
C SER A 289 3.23 11.95 -6.40
N LYS A 290 4.06 11.71 -7.41
CA LYS A 290 3.83 12.20 -8.77
C LYS A 290 2.83 11.34 -9.54
N PHE A 291 2.80 10.04 -9.24
CA PHE A 291 2.00 9.05 -9.96
C PHE A 291 0.59 8.88 -9.40
N ARG A 292 0.34 9.34 -8.16
CA ARG A 292 -0.97 9.19 -7.49
C ARG A 292 -2.15 9.60 -8.36
N LYS A 293 -2.08 10.74 -9.04
CA LYS A 293 -3.20 11.27 -9.85
C LYS A 293 -3.58 10.38 -11.03
N ASN A 294 -2.64 9.55 -11.50
CA ASN A 294 -2.86 8.62 -12.60
C ASN A 294 -3.52 7.32 -12.10
N LEU A 295 -3.31 6.98 -10.82
CA LEU A 295 -3.69 5.69 -10.24
C LEU A 295 -4.95 5.74 -9.36
N ILE A 296 -5.32 6.91 -8.84
CA ILE A 296 -6.51 7.08 -7.99
C ILE A 296 -7.33 8.32 -8.37
N SER A 297 -8.65 8.24 -8.21
CA SER A 297 -9.59 9.34 -8.47
C SER A 297 -9.77 10.30 -7.30
N SER A 298 -9.40 9.87 -6.09
CA SER A 298 -9.56 10.65 -4.86
C SER A 298 -8.58 11.84 -4.84
N LYS A 299 -9.08 13.00 -4.42
CA LYS A 299 -8.29 14.22 -4.31
C LYS A 299 -7.69 14.35 -2.92
N VAL A 300 -6.49 14.94 -2.86
CA VAL A 300 -5.84 15.30 -1.60
C VAL A 300 -6.45 16.58 -1.06
N THR A 301 -6.83 16.56 0.21
CA THR A 301 -7.25 17.74 0.96
C THR A 301 -6.23 18.03 2.06
N VAL A 302 -5.75 19.27 2.14
CA VAL A 302 -4.88 19.71 3.23
C VAL A 302 -5.75 20.27 4.35
N SER A 303 -5.72 19.62 5.52
CA SER A 303 -6.49 20.08 6.69
C SER A 303 -5.80 21.20 7.45
N SER A 304 -4.47 21.10 7.59
CA SER A 304 -3.62 22.01 8.38
C SER A 304 -2.15 21.77 8.05
N HIS A 305 -1.25 22.47 8.75
CA HIS A 305 0.20 22.32 8.62
C HIS A 305 0.82 22.10 10.00
N PHE A 306 1.81 21.22 10.07
CA PHE A 306 2.68 21.11 11.25
C PHE A 306 3.92 21.96 11.08
N VAL A 307 4.24 22.75 12.10
CA VAL A 307 5.52 23.44 12.25
C VAL A 307 6.32 22.75 13.34
N GLY A 308 7.50 22.23 12.98
CA GLY A 308 8.35 21.48 13.89
C GLY A 308 9.56 22.27 14.36
N CYS A 309 9.90 22.14 15.65
CA CYS A 309 11.19 22.56 16.20
C CYS A 309 11.77 21.47 17.11
N ILE A 310 13.03 21.64 17.52
CA ILE A 310 13.73 20.74 18.44
C ILE A 310 14.11 21.55 19.68
N LEU A 311 13.72 21.06 20.85
CA LEU A 311 14.23 21.52 22.12
C LEU A 311 15.41 20.64 22.54
N LYS A 312 16.46 21.27 23.08
CA LYS A 312 17.64 20.59 23.61
C LYS A 312 17.46 20.40 25.12
N ASP A 313 17.77 19.20 25.60
CA ASP A 313 17.84 18.85 27.01
C ASP A 313 16.57 19.18 27.81
N ALA A 314 15.41 19.08 27.15
CA ALA A 314 14.11 19.29 27.79
C ALA A 314 13.73 18.06 28.64
N SER A 315 13.27 18.32 29.87
CA SER A 315 12.69 17.29 30.73
C SER A 315 11.31 16.84 30.24
N GLN A 316 10.96 15.59 30.47
CA GLN A 316 9.58 15.10 30.27
C GLN A 316 8.77 15.31 31.55
N PHE A 317 7.48 15.57 31.42
CA PHE A 317 6.57 15.59 32.56
C PHE A 317 6.54 14.22 33.27
N LYS A 318 6.46 13.14 32.49
CA LYS A 318 6.58 11.75 32.95
C LYS A 318 7.56 11.01 32.06
N ALA A 319 8.51 10.29 32.68
CA ALA A 319 9.53 9.55 31.94
C ALA A 319 8.90 8.56 30.95
N ASN A 320 9.40 8.54 29.71
CA ASN A 320 8.91 7.69 28.62
C ASN A 320 7.47 7.98 28.19
N TYR A 321 6.90 9.16 28.48
CA TYR A 321 5.59 9.56 27.96
C TYR A 321 5.78 10.70 26.96
N ALA A 322 5.08 10.62 25.83
CA ALA A 322 4.90 11.75 24.93
C ALA A 322 3.83 12.68 25.51
N GLU A 323 3.73 13.91 25.01
CA GLU A 323 2.80 14.90 25.52
C GLU A 323 1.95 15.47 24.37
N LEU A 324 0.66 15.64 24.65
CA LEU A 324 -0.30 16.32 23.78
C LEU A 324 -0.87 17.50 24.56
N VAL A 325 -0.59 18.71 24.09
CA VAL A 325 -1.15 19.93 24.66
C VAL A 325 -2.37 20.33 23.84
N LEU A 326 -3.54 20.37 24.48
CA LEU A 326 -4.77 20.91 23.92
C LEU A 326 -4.72 22.44 24.04
N ALA A 327 -3.92 23.07 23.18
CA ALA A 327 -3.81 24.52 23.14
C ALA A 327 -5.09 25.17 22.56
N LYS A 328 -5.29 26.46 22.82
CA LYS A 328 -6.53 27.20 22.51
C LYS A 328 -6.93 27.13 21.03
N THR A 329 -5.96 27.16 20.12
CA THR A 329 -6.22 27.21 18.68
C THR A 329 -6.14 25.83 18.04
N SER A 330 -5.10 25.07 18.35
CA SER A 330 -4.77 23.81 17.69
C SER A 330 -3.77 23.02 18.56
N PRO A 331 -3.76 21.69 18.49
CA PRO A 331 -2.94 20.88 19.40
C PRO A 331 -1.43 21.03 19.15
N VAL A 332 -0.65 20.81 20.20
CA VAL A 332 0.82 20.70 20.13
C VAL A 332 1.24 19.30 20.58
N LEU A 333 2.05 18.62 19.78
CA LEU A 333 2.64 17.32 20.12
C LEU A 333 4.08 17.50 20.56
N ILE A 334 4.47 16.84 21.65
CA ILE A 334 5.82 16.89 22.19
C ILE A 334 6.29 15.46 22.47
N TYR A 335 7.49 15.08 22.03
CA TYR A 335 8.05 13.77 22.30
C TYR A 335 9.57 13.77 22.12
N LYS A 336 10.29 13.05 22.98
CA LYS A 336 11.73 12.84 22.83
C LYS A 336 12.03 12.02 21.59
N ILE A 337 13.04 12.41 20.81
CA ILE A 337 13.51 11.68 19.61
C ILE A 337 14.95 11.20 19.74
N SER A 338 15.67 11.67 20.75
CA SER A 338 16.98 11.19 21.17
C SER A 338 17.16 11.43 22.68
N SER A 339 18.29 11.01 23.23
CA SER A 339 18.67 11.27 24.62
C SER A 339 18.67 12.75 24.97
N THR A 340 18.99 13.64 24.01
CA THR A 340 19.16 15.10 24.20
C THR A 340 18.15 15.97 23.43
N GLU A 341 17.32 15.39 22.56
CA GLU A 341 16.42 16.14 21.69
C GLU A 341 14.96 15.78 21.88
N THR A 342 14.13 16.82 21.99
CA THR A 342 12.67 16.72 22.08
C THR A 342 12.03 17.44 20.90
N ARG A 343 11.27 16.71 20.09
CA ARG A 343 10.46 17.27 19.01
C ARG A 343 9.24 17.98 19.58
N VAL A 344 8.97 19.16 19.07
CA VAL A 344 7.68 19.86 19.23
C VAL A 344 7.06 20.03 17.85
N LEU A 345 5.78 19.67 17.69
CA LEU A 345 4.99 19.88 16.48
C LEU A 345 3.75 20.68 16.82
N VAL A 346 3.65 21.88 16.25
CA VAL A 346 2.50 22.78 16.42
C VAL A 346 1.60 22.67 15.19
N ASP A 347 0.34 22.33 15.41
CA ASP A 347 -0.68 22.39 14.36
C ASP A 347 -1.11 23.83 14.08
N ILE A 348 -1.12 24.21 12.80
CA ILE A 348 -1.60 25.51 12.34
C ILE A 348 -2.64 25.28 11.24
N ARG A 349 -3.88 25.68 11.52
CA ARG A 349 -5.00 25.62 10.58
C ARG A 349 -5.15 26.93 9.81
N GLY A 350 -5.55 26.82 8.55
CA GLY A 350 -5.80 27.98 7.70
C GLY A 350 -4.52 28.63 7.16
N GLU A 351 -4.49 29.96 7.10
CA GLU A 351 -3.36 30.72 6.58
C GLU A 351 -2.16 30.67 7.54
N MET A 352 -0.97 30.44 6.98
CA MET A 352 0.26 30.39 7.75
C MET A 352 0.66 31.79 8.25
N PRO A 353 1.07 31.94 9.53
CA PRO A 353 1.62 33.19 10.04
C PRO A 353 2.83 33.63 9.22
N LYS A 354 2.91 34.93 8.91
CA LYS A 354 4.07 35.50 8.17
C LYS A 354 5.37 35.38 8.96
N ASN A 355 5.30 35.56 10.29
CA ASN A 355 6.44 35.43 11.19
C ASN A 355 6.21 34.25 12.15
N LEU A 356 6.72 33.08 11.77
CA LEU A 356 6.59 31.87 12.58
C LEU A 356 7.28 31.97 13.94
N LYS A 357 8.42 32.67 14.03
CA LYS A 357 9.16 32.80 15.29
C LYS A 357 8.36 33.61 16.31
N GLU A 358 7.82 34.75 15.89
CA GLU A 358 6.95 35.59 16.71
C GLU A 358 5.68 34.83 17.12
N TYR A 359 5.04 34.13 16.19
CA TYR A 359 3.89 33.27 16.49
C TYR A 359 4.21 32.21 17.57
N MET A 360 5.36 31.55 17.46
CA MET A 360 5.78 30.57 18.47
C MET A 360 6.02 31.21 19.85
N ILE A 361 6.64 32.39 19.92
CA ILE A 361 6.97 33.06 21.18
C ILE A 361 5.73 33.67 21.84
N GLU A 362 4.89 34.35 21.07
CA GLU A 362 3.78 35.15 21.62
C GLU A 362 2.50 34.34 21.75
N THR A 363 2.26 33.38 20.84
CA THR A 363 1.01 32.59 20.84
C THR A 363 1.21 31.23 21.46
N ILE A 364 2.25 30.47 21.08
CA ILE A 364 2.38 29.06 21.49
C ILE A 364 3.09 28.90 22.83
N HIS A 365 4.23 29.55 23.05
CA HIS A 365 5.03 29.40 24.26
C HIS A 365 4.26 29.66 25.57
N PRO A 366 3.37 30.68 25.69
CA PRO A 366 2.58 30.90 26.90
C PRO A 366 1.56 29.80 27.21
N GLN A 367 1.38 28.84 26.30
CA GLN A 367 0.44 27.73 26.39
C GLN A 367 1.15 26.39 26.65
N LEU A 368 2.49 26.36 26.69
CA LEU A 368 3.23 25.14 26.99
C LEU A 368 3.30 24.92 28.52
N PRO A 369 3.29 23.66 28.99
CA PRO A 369 3.32 23.31 30.41
C PRO A 369 4.65 23.64 31.12
#